data_AF-A0A9E5NAL8-F1
#
_entry.id   AF-A0A9E5NAL8-F1
#
_cell.length_a   1.000
_cell.length_b   1.000
_cell.length_c   1.000
_cell.angle_alpha   90.00
_cell.angle_beta   90.00
_cell.angle_gamma   90.00
#
_symmetry.space_group_name_H-M   'P 1'
#
loop_
_entity.id
_entity.type
_entity.pdbx_description
1 polymer ?
#
loop_
_entity_poly.entity_id
_entity_poly.type
_entity_poly.pdbx_seq_one_letter_code
_entity_poly.pdbx_strand_id
1 'polypeptide(L)'
;GSHLVRYLLTLRGKEGWQEQIVCLVRSTSDLSSLSGLDVKLVIGDLRRPESLVKAVEGAVYIYHLAAELYTISRQRFRETNTQGTENLLKAAAAGAKSTLKRFLFVSSQAAAGPASDKTPITEEREPPPPVSHYAESKLDAER
;
A
#
# COMPACT_ATOMS: atom_id res chain seq x y z
N GLY A 1 5.99 4.12 5.40
CA GLY A 1 6.37 4.70 4.09
C GLY A 1 7.80 5.19 4.08
N SER A 2 8.10 6.31 4.75
CA SER A 2 9.39 7.01 4.65
C SER A 2 10.64 6.19 4.99
N HIS A 3 10.57 5.24 5.94
CA HIS A 3 11.68 4.31 6.22
C HIS A 3 12.02 3.42 5.02
N LEU A 4 11.00 2.86 4.35
CA LEU A 4 11.21 2.06 3.13
C LEU A 4 11.83 2.92 2.03
N VAL A 5 11.33 4.15 1.84
CA VAL A 5 11.89 5.09 0.85
C VAL A 5 13.38 5.34 1.10
N ARG A 6 13.76 5.66 2.35
CA ARG A 6 15.17 5.87 2.71
C ARG A 6 16.01 4.63 2.45
N TYR A 7 15.51 3.45 2.83
CA TYR A 7 16.20 2.19 2.59
C TYR A 7 16.41 1.93 1.10
N LEU A 8 15.37 2.09 0.27
CA LEU A 8 15.46 1.94 -1.18
C LEU A 8 16.47 2.91 -1.79
N LEU A 9 16.51 4.17 -1.35
CA LEU A 9 17.55 5.12 -1.78
C LEU A 9 18.97 4.65 -1.48
N THR A 10 19.20 3.93 -0.37
CA THR A 10 20.53 3.35 -0.06
C THR A 10 20.94 2.20 -0.98
N LEU A 11 19.98 1.61 -1.70
CA LEU A 11 20.23 0.55 -2.67
C LEU A 11 20.51 1.12 -4.07
N ARG A 12 20.17 2.38 -4.34
CA ARG A 12 20.39 3.01 -5.64
C ARG A 12 21.87 3.11 -5.96
N GLY A 13 22.23 2.65 -7.16
CA GLY A 13 23.61 2.50 -7.60
C GLY A 13 24.28 1.19 -7.18
N LYS A 14 23.69 0.40 -6.27
CA LYS A 14 24.19 -0.93 -5.92
C LYS A 14 23.60 -1.97 -6.84
N GLU A 15 24.42 -2.93 -7.26
CA GLU A 15 23.99 -4.09 -8.06
C GLU A 15 23.23 -3.72 -9.34
N GLY A 16 23.48 -2.51 -9.88
CA GLY A 16 22.80 -2.00 -11.07
C GLY A 16 21.38 -1.45 -10.84
N TRP A 17 20.90 -1.37 -9.59
CA TRP A 17 19.58 -0.80 -9.30
C TRP A 17 19.61 0.73 -9.47
N GLN A 18 18.92 1.24 -10.48
CA GLN A 18 18.90 2.67 -10.84
C GLN A 18 17.47 3.23 -10.92
N GLU A 19 16.49 2.50 -10.37
CA GLU A 19 15.08 2.85 -10.51
C GLU A 19 14.77 4.17 -9.79
N GLN A 20 13.90 4.97 -10.40
CA GLN A 20 13.35 6.17 -9.77
C GLN A 20 12.33 5.76 -8.69
N ILE A 21 12.43 6.37 -7.51
CA ILE A 21 11.43 6.17 -6.46
C ILE A 21 10.31 7.19 -6.63
N VAL A 22 9.09 6.69 -6.82
CA VAL A 22 7.87 7.50 -6.92
C VAL A 22 7.05 7.31 -5.65
N CYS A 23 6.67 8.40 -5.00
CA CYS A 23 5.84 8.41 -3.81
C CYS A 23 4.46 8.99 -4.13
N LEU A 24 3.41 8.15 -4.04
CA LEU A 24 2.02 8.60 -4.06
C LEU A 24 1.70 9.31 -2.73
N VAL A 25 1.27 10.55 -2.80
CA VAL A 25 0.95 11.39 -1.64
C VAL A 25 -0.41 12.06 -1.80
N ARG A 26 -1.13 12.29 -0.70
CA ARG A 26 -2.35 13.11 -0.74
C ARG A 26 -1.97 14.59 -0.73
N SER A 27 -2.83 15.45 -1.26
CA SER A 27 -2.64 16.91 -1.17
C SER A 27 -2.56 17.43 0.27
N THR A 28 -3.13 16.69 1.23
CA THR A 28 -3.13 17.02 2.66
C THR A 28 -2.02 16.30 3.45
N SER A 29 -1.12 15.56 2.80
CA SER A 29 -0.07 14.83 3.49
C SER A 29 0.99 15.79 4.04
N ASP A 30 1.48 15.52 5.26
CA ASP A 30 2.75 16.10 5.71
C ASP A 30 3.92 15.42 4.98
N LEU A 31 4.73 16.22 4.31
CA LEU A 31 5.85 15.78 3.48
C LEU A 31 7.21 15.98 4.15
N SER A 32 7.25 16.44 5.41
CA SER A 32 8.47 16.68 6.18
C SER A 32 9.45 15.51 6.12
N SER A 33 8.94 14.28 6.25
CA SER A 33 9.74 13.05 6.22
C SER A 33 10.32 12.68 4.85
N LEU A 34 9.87 13.31 3.76
CA LEU A 34 10.37 13.12 2.40
C LEU A 34 11.20 14.32 1.91
N SER A 35 11.24 15.42 2.68
CA SER A 35 11.99 16.62 2.34
C SER A 35 13.48 16.32 2.13
N GLY A 36 14.04 16.84 1.04
CA GLY A 36 15.46 16.65 0.67
C GLY A 36 15.81 15.25 0.16
N LEU A 37 14.85 14.32 0.06
CA LEU A 37 15.07 13.01 -0.55
C LEU A 37 14.89 13.11 -2.08
N ASP A 38 15.72 12.38 -2.82
CA ASP A 38 15.64 12.29 -4.27
C ASP A 38 14.52 11.32 -4.71
N VAL A 39 13.28 11.79 -4.59
CA VAL A 39 12.05 11.06 -4.94
C VAL A 39 11.14 11.91 -5.80
N LYS A 40 10.39 11.28 -6.69
CA LYS A 40 9.30 11.92 -7.43
C LYS A 40 8.02 11.84 -6.62
N LEU A 41 7.40 12.98 -6.33
CA LEU A 41 6.09 13.02 -5.67
C LEU A 41 4.98 13.03 -6.72
N VAL A 42 3.97 12.18 -6.53
CA VAL A 42 2.74 12.19 -7.34
C VAL A 42 1.56 12.39 -6.40
N ILE A 43 0.80 13.44 -6.63
CA ILE A 43 -0.42 13.70 -5.85
C ILE A 43 -1.53 12.75 -6.34
N GLY A 44 -2.11 11.98 -5.42
CA GLY A 44 -3.25 11.13 -5.70
C GLY A 44 -3.90 10.56 -4.45
N ASP A 45 -4.99 9.84 -4.64
CA ASP A 45 -5.80 9.24 -3.57
C ASP A 45 -6.32 7.87 -4.06
N LEU A 46 -6.19 6.84 -3.23
CA LEU A 46 -6.63 5.48 -3.57
C LEU A 46 -8.13 5.40 -3.90
N ARG A 47 -8.93 6.33 -3.35
CA ARG A 47 -10.37 6.43 -3.60
C ARG A 47 -10.70 7.05 -4.97
N ARG A 48 -9.70 7.56 -5.69
CA ARG A 48 -9.82 8.25 -6.98
C ARG A 48 -8.95 7.56 -8.03
N PRO A 49 -9.48 6.53 -8.73
CA PRO A 49 -8.71 5.70 -9.68
C PRO A 49 -7.91 6.50 -10.70
N GLU A 50 -8.49 7.57 -11.24
CA GLU A 50 -7.90 8.46 -12.24
C GLU A 50 -6.62 9.15 -11.73
N SER A 51 -6.51 9.37 -10.42
CA SER A 51 -5.34 10.00 -9.80
C SER A 51 -4.16 9.05 -9.65
N LEU A 52 -4.36 7.74 -9.83
CA LEU A 52 -3.33 6.72 -9.65
C LEU A 52 -2.50 6.47 -10.92
N VAL A 53 -3.00 6.85 -12.09
CA VAL A 53 -2.41 6.55 -13.40
C VAL A 53 -0.94 6.98 -13.46
N LYS A 54 -0.65 8.23 -13.10
CA LYS A 54 0.72 8.77 -13.15
C LYS A 54 1.67 8.14 -12.12
N ALA A 55 1.13 7.57 -11.04
CA ALA A 55 1.94 6.98 -9.98
C ALA A 55 2.40 5.56 -10.33
N VAL A 56 1.66 4.86 -11.18
CA VAL A 56 1.94 3.48 -11.59
C VAL A 56 2.55 3.36 -12.98
N GLU A 57 2.53 4.42 -13.79
CA GLU A 57 3.04 4.42 -15.16
C GLU A 57 4.50 3.92 -15.22
N GLY A 58 4.71 2.80 -15.92
CA GLY A 58 6.04 2.17 -16.08
C GLY A 58 6.63 1.57 -14.81
N ALA A 59 5.85 1.41 -13.73
CA ALA A 59 6.36 0.86 -12.48
C ALA A 59 6.89 -0.57 -12.65
N VAL A 60 8.07 -0.84 -12.09
CA VAL A 60 8.66 -2.19 -12.06
C VAL A 60 8.32 -2.91 -10.75
N TYR A 61 8.25 -2.16 -9.65
CA TYR A 61 7.87 -2.64 -8.31
C TYR A 61 6.84 -1.68 -7.72
N ILE A 62 5.78 -2.20 -7.12
CA ILE A 62 4.81 -1.39 -6.37
C ILE A 62 4.77 -1.89 -4.93
N TYR A 63 5.00 -0.97 -3.99
CA TYR A 63 4.83 -1.22 -2.57
C TYR A 63 3.59 -0.48 -2.08
N HIS A 64 2.52 -1.22 -1.79
CA HIS A 64 1.26 -0.66 -1.33
C HIS A 64 1.22 -0.61 0.20
N LEU A 65 1.67 0.53 0.75
CA LEU A 65 1.66 0.83 2.19
C LEU A 65 0.52 1.79 2.58
N ALA A 66 -0.19 2.35 1.60
CA ALA A 66 -1.19 3.37 1.85
C ALA A 66 -2.46 2.73 2.42
N ALA A 67 -2.91 3.23 3.56
CA ALA A 67 -4.12 2.77 4.23
C ALA A 67 -4.71 3.89 5.08
N GLU A 68 -6.03 3.86 5.26
CA GLU A 68 -6.69 4.54 6.35
C GLU A 68 -6.55 3.68 7.61
N LEU A 69 -6.03 4.27 8.68
CA LEU A 69 -5.79 3.60 9.97
C LEU A 69 -6.67 4.19 11.08
N TYR A 70 -7.01 5.48 10.98
CA TYR A 70 -7.62 6.24 12.05
C TYR A 70 -8.93 6.86 11.59
N THR A 71 -9.99 6.06 11.63
CA THR A 71 -11.37 6.52 11.39
C THR A 71 -12.34 5.62 12.14
N ILE A 72 -13.52 6.15 12.45
CA ILE A 72 -14.66 5.36 12.96
C ILE A 72 -15.58 4.89 11.83
N SER A 73 -15.43 5.46 10.63
CA SER A 73 -16.29 5.14 9.48
C SER A 73 -15.87 3.85 8.81
N ARG A 74 -16.73 2.82 8.90
CA ARG A 74 -16.61 1.56 8.15
C ARG A 74 -16.52 1.81 6.64
N GLN A 75 -17.36 2.71 6.12
CA GLN A 75 -17.35 3.06 4.70
C GLN A 75 -15.99 3.62 4.28
N ARG A 76 -15.41 4.52 5.07
CA ARG A 76 -14.11 5.13 4.74
C ARG A 76 -12.97 4.11 4.75
N PHE A 77 -13.01 3.15 5.67
CA PHE A 77 -12.09 2.00 5.64
C PHE A 77 -12.25 1.19 4.36
N ARG A 78 -13.48 0.81 3.99
CA ARG A 78 -13.75 0.05 2.77
C ARG A 78 -13.32 0.79 1.51
N GLU A 79 -13.66 2.07 1.38
CA GLU A 79 -13.29 2.89 0.22
C GLU A 79 -11.77 3.02 0.07
N THR A 80 -11.04 3.16 1.17
CA THR A 80 -9.59 3.42 1.11
C THR A 80 -8.78 2.13 1.07
N ASN A 81 -9.08 1.18 1.94
CA ASN A 81 -8.25 -0.01 2.14
C ASN A 81 -8.67 -1.15 1.21
N THR A 82 -9.96 -1.37 1.01
CA THR A 82 -10.46 -2.46 0.15
C THR A 82 -10.54 -1.99 -1.31
N GLN A 83 -11.48 -1.09 -1.59
CA GLN A 83 -11.69 -0.57 -2.95
C GLN A 83 -10.46 0.17 -3.47
N GLY A 84 -9.77 0.91 -2.60
CA GLY A 84 -8.55 1.60 -2.96
C GLY A 84 -7.39 0.66 -3.35
N THR A 85 -7.30 -0.52 -2.72
CA THR A 85 -6.36 -1.56 -3.14
C THR A 85 -6.73 -2.12 -4.51
N GLU A 86 -8.01 -2.41 -4.74
CA GLU A 86 -8.50 -2.84 -6.06
C GLU A 86 -8.22 -1.78 -7.15
N ASN A 87 -8.45 -0.50 -6.84
CA ASN A 87 -8.17 0.61 -7.74
C ASN A 87 -6.68 0.68 -8.13
N LEU A 88 -5.78 0.51 -7.15
CA LEU A 88 -4.35 0.52 -7.40
C LEU A 88 -3.91 -0.70 -8.22
N LEU A 89 -4.47 -1.88 -7.97
CA LEU A 89 -4.23 -3.09 -8.77
C LEU A 89 -4.69 -2.90 -10.22
N LYS A 90 -5.89 -2.34 -10.43
CA LYS A 90 -6.40 -2.01 -11.77
C LYS A 90 -5.51 -0.99 -12.48
N ALA A 91 -5.09 0.05 -11.78
CA ALA A 91 -4.18 1.05 -12.33
C ALA A 91 -2.83 0.42 -12.73
N ALA A 92 -2.25 -0.42 -11.87
CA ALA A 92 -1.01 -1.13 -12.15
C ALA A 92 -1.15 -2.08 -13.35
N ALA A 93 -2.24 -2.83 -13.43
CA ALA A 93 -2.55 -3.73 -14.54
C ALA A 93 -2.75 -2.98 -15.87
N ALA A 94 -3.12 -1.70 -15.84
CA ALA A 94 -3.27 -0.87 -17.03
C ALA A 94 -1.96 -0.13 -17.39
N GLY A 95 -1.31 0.54 -16.42
CA GLY A 95 -0.18 1.44 -16.65
C GLY A 95 1.21 0.80 -16.51
N ALA A 96 1.30 -0.41 -15.96
CA ALA A 96 2.57 -1.09 -15.69
C ALA A 96 2.59 -2.56 -16.15
N LYS A 97 1.59 -3.02 -16.91
CA LYS A 97 1.38 -4.46 -17.20
C LYS A 97 2.63 -5.18 -17.72
N SER A 98 3.38 -4.53 -18.60
CA SER A 98 4.56 -5.11 -19.25
C SER A 98 5.85 -4.93 -18.44
N THR A 99 5.88 -4.04 -17.45
CA THR A 99 7.07 -3.70 -16.67
C THR A 99 7.02 -4.24 -15.24
N LEU A 100 5.82 -4.43 -14.68
CA LEU A 100 5.61 -4.80 -13.30
C LEU A 100 6.09 -6.22 -13.01
N LYS A 101 7.11 -6.33 -12.16
CA LYS A 101 7.68 -7.61 -11.72
C LYS A 101 7.09 -8.09 -10.40
N ARG A 102 6.74 -7.15 -9.50
CA ARG A 102 6.19 -7.47 -8.17
C ARG A 102 5.24 -6.38 -7.68
N PHE A 103 4.14 -6.81 -7.08
CA PHE A 103 3.28 -5.98 -6.24
C PHE A 103 3.37 -6.49 -4.80
N LEU A 104 3.80 -5.65 -3.87
CA LEU A 104 3.87 -5.97 -2.45
C LEU A 104 2.76 -5.23 -1.72
N PHE A 105 1.75 -5.97 -1.29
CA PHE A 105 0.69 -5.46 -0.43
C PHE A 105 1.13 -5.57 1.04
N VAL A 106 1.16 -4.46 1.76
CA VAL A 106 1.39 -4.49 3.21
C VAL A 106 0.05 -4.71 3.90
N SER A 107 -0.19 -5.94 4.34
CA SER A 107 -1.36 -6.25 5.16
C SER A 107 -1.15 -5.88 6.64
N SER A 108 -1.91 -6.49 7.55
CA SER A 108 -1.85 -6.27 8.98
C SER A 108 -2.22 -7.54 9.73
N GLN A 109 -1.60 -7.75 10.89
CA GLN A 109 -2.02 -8.80 11.83
C GLN A 109 -3.53 -8.72 12.15
N ALA A 110 -4.14 -7.53 12.08
CA ALA A 110 -5.57 -7.33 12.27
C ALA A 110 -6.44 -8.16 11.31
N ALA A 111 -5.97 -8.44 10.08
CA ALA A 111 -6.70 -9.29 9.13
C ALA A 111 -6.77 -10.76 9.60
N ALA A 112 -5.72 -11.24 10.27
CA ALA A 112 -5.66 -12.59 10.83
C ALA A 112 -6.47 -12.77 12.13
N GLY A 113 -6.88 -11.65 12.76
CA GLY A 113 -7.62 -11.64 14.02
C GLY A 113 -6.79 -12.06 15.23
N PRO A 114 -7.38 -12.00 16.45
CA PRO A 114 -6.70 -12.38 17.67
C PRO A 114 -6.49 -13.90 17.77
N ALA A 115 -5.51 -14.30 18.60
CA ALA A 115 -5.34 -15.68 19.00
C ALA A 115 -6.44 -16.03 20.02
N SER A 116 -7.03 -17.21 19.88
CA SER A 116 -8.03 -17.73 20.83
C SER A 116 -7.40 -18.23 22.13
N ASP A 117 -6.11 -18.57 22.09
CA ASP A 117 -5.31 -19.05 23.22
C ASP A 117 -3.84 -18.58 23.06
N LYS A 118 -2.90 -19.26 23.74
CA LYS A 118 -1.46 -18.93 23.68
C LYS A 118 -0.76 -19.48 22.43
N THR A 119 -1.48 -20.11 21.51
CA THR A 119 -0.91 -20.68 20.30
C THR A 119 -0.56 -19.57 19.30
N PRO A 120 0.67 -19.53 18.77
CA PRO A 120 1.02 -18.59 17.71
C PRO A 120 0.14 -18.78 16.46
N ILE A 121 -0.28 -17.66 15.86
CA ILE A 121 -1.02 -17.66 14.61
C ILE A 121 -0.05 -17.78 13.43
N THR A 122 -0.39 -18.59 12.44
CA THR A 122 0.29 -18.71 11.15
C THR A 122 -0.63 -18.27 10.01
N GLU A 123 -0.06 -18.04 8.83
CA GLU A 123 -0.74 -17.61 7.62
C GLU A 123 -1.69 -18.68 7.03
N GLU A 124 -1.55 -19.94 7.46
CA GLU A 124 -2.40 -21.06 7.02
C GLU A 124 -3.76 -21.10 7.75
N ARG A 125 -3.92 -20.34 8.83
CA ARG A 125 -5.15 -20.32 9.63
C ARG A 125 -6.19 -19.44 8.97
N GLU A 126 -7.42 -19.96 8.79
CA GLU A 126 -8.55 -19.13 8.40
C GLU A 126 -8.87 -18.09 9.49
N PRO A 127 -8.95 -16.80 9.15
CA PRO A 127 -9.24 -15.75 10.12
C PRO A 127 -10.66 -15.89 10.70
N PRO A 128 -10.85 -15.57 11.98
CA PRO A 128 -12.18 -15.46 12.57
C PRO A 128 -12.93 -14.23 12.00
N PRO A 129 -14.23 -14.08 12.28
CA PRO A 129 -14.95 -12.85 11.95
C PRO A 129 -14.19 -11.60 12.44
N PRO A 130 -14.03 -10.56 11.59
CA PRO A 130 -13.26 -9.39 11.95
C PRO A 130 -13.78 -8.67 13.20
N VAL A 131 -12.86 -8.31 14.10
CA VAL A 131 -13.18 -7.63 15.37
C VAL A 131 -13.27 -6.11 15.24
N SER A 132 -12.98 -5.55 14.06
CA SER A 132 -13.07 -4.12 13.78
C SER A 132 -13.28 -3.84 12.30
N HIS A 133 -13.75 -2.64 11.96
CA HIS A 133 -13.88 -2.20 10.57
C HIS A 133 -12.53 -2.10 9.84
N TYR A 134 -11.45 -1.80 10.56
CA TYR A 134 -10.11 -1.82 9.98
C TYR A 134 -9.69 -3.26 9.62
N ALA A 135 -9.84 -4.20 10.55
CA ALA A 135 -9.57 -5.62 10.35
C ALA A 135 -10.36 -6.17 9.16
N GLU A 136 -11.66 -5.87 9.09
CA GLU A 136 -12.53 -6.22 7.98
C GLU A 136 -11.98 -5.69 6.66
N SER A 137 -11.67 -4.39 6.59
CA SER A 137 -11.18 -3.78 5.36
C SER A 137 -9.83 -4.33 4.87
N LYS A 138 -8.97 -4.79 5.79
CA LYS A 138 -7.68 -5.40 5.46
C LYS A 138 -7.86 -6.84 5.00
N LEU A 139 -8.71 -7.62 5.67
CA LEU A 139 -9.04 -8.98 5.26
C LEU A 139 -9.71 -8.99 3.88
N ASP A 140 -10.67 -8.09 3.64
CA ASP A 140 -11.31 -7.96 2.33
C ASP A 140 -10.33 -7.53 1.23
N ALA A 141 -9.25 -6.82 1.58
CA ALA A 141 -8.22 -6.41 0.63
C ALA A 141 -7.17 -7.51 0.32
N GLU A 142 -7.11 -8.57 1.12
CA GLU A 142 -6.28 -9.75 0.85
C GLU A 142 -6.92 -10.73 -0.15
N ARG A 143 -8.24 -10.64 -0.32
CA ARG A 143 -9.06 -11.52 -1.16
C ARG A 143 -9.28 -10.93 -2.56
#